data_AF-A0A656G7L9-F1
#
_entry.id   AF-A0A656G7L9-F1
#
_cell.length_a   1.000
_cell.length_b   1.000
_cell.length_c   1.000
_cell.angle_alpha   90.00
_cell.angle_beta   90.00
_cell.angle_gamma   90.00
#
_symmetry.space_group_name_H-M   'P 1'
#
loop_
_entity.id
_entity.type
_entity.pdbx_description
1 polymer ?
#
loop_
_entity_poly.entity_id
_entity_poly.type
_entity_poly.pdbx_seq_one_letter_code
_entity_poly.pdbx_strand_id
1 'polypeptide(L)'
;MLPFWIALQFLGSLPIRLPGMPRPEELGRSLLFYPLVGVVFGMLLLGFSALLSGTPLMLHAALVLSAWVLLSGGLHLDGLADSADAWLGGFGDRERTLQIMKDPRSGPIAVVTLVLVLLLKFAAILALIESHSSIGLLLAPLIGRAAMLGLFLGTPYVRSGGLGQALADHLPRGPGRRVLAATAIACVLLA
;
A
#
# COMPACT_ATOMS: atom_id res chain seq x y z
N MET A 1 -10.02 14.69 -11.79
CA MET A 1 -10.00 13.22 -11.98
C MET A 1 -8.61 12.68 -12.32
N LEU A 2 -7.77 13.39 -13.08
CA LEU A 2 -6.39 12.92 -13.37
C LEU A 2 -5.56 12.48 -12.14
N PRO A 3 -5.56 13.20 -10.98
CA PRO A 3 -4.82 12.75 -9.80
C PRO A 3 -5.26 11.40 -9.22
N PHE A 4 -6.53 11.03 -9.38
CA PHE A 4 -7.00 9.70 -8.98
C PHE A 4 -6.40 8.61 -9.86
N TRP A 5 -6.41 8.80 -11.18
CA TRP A 5 -5.82 7.83 -12.13
C TRP A 5 -4.31 7.68 -11.94
N ILE A 6 -3.61 8.77 -11.60
CA ILE A 6 -2.20 8.74 -11.22
C ILE A 6 -2.00 7.85 -9.98
N ALA A 7 -2.80 8.06 -8.92
CA ALA A 7 -2.71 7.25 -7.71
C ALA A 7 -2.99 5.77 -7.98
N LEU A 8 -4.02 5.48 -8.78
CA LEU A 8 -4.42 4.11 -9.10
C LEU A 8 -3.37 3.39 -9.97
N GLN A 9 -2.75 4.10 -10.92
CA GLN A 9 -1.64 3.57 -11.72
C GLN A 9 -0.38 3.33 -10.86
N PHE A 10 -0.07 4.24 -9.93
CA PHE A 10 1.13 4.14 -9.11
C PHE A 10 1.04 3.04 -8.05
N LEU A 11 -0.12 2.87 -7.44
CA LEU A 11 -0.32 1.94 -6.32
C LEU A 11 -0.84 0.55 -6.73
N GLY A 12 -1.07 0.33 -8.01
CA GLY A 12 -1.61 -0.92 -8.54
C GLY A 12 -0.99 -1.33 -9.87
N SER A 13 -1.27 -2.57 -10.26
CA SER A 13 -0.80 -3.19 -11.51
C SER A 13 -1.84 -3.11 -12.64
N LEU A 14 -2.94 -2.37 -12.44
CA LEU A 14 -3.98 -2.22 -13.44
C LEU A 14 -3.46 -1.44 -14.66
N PRO A 15 -3.77 -1.87 -15.89
CA PRO A 15 -3.28 -1.24 -17.12
C PRO A 15 -3.96 0.10 -17.36
N ILE A 16 -3.52 1.14 -16.66
CA ILE A 16 -4.04 2.51 -16.75
C ILE A 16 -3.12 3.32 -17.65
N ARG A 17 -3.68 3.94 -18.69
CA ARG A 17 -2.96 4.86 -19.58
C ARG A 17 -3.27 6.30 -19.19
N LEU A 18 -2.22 7.06 -18.85
CA LEU A 18 -2.32 8.49 -18.60
C LEU A 18 -2.20 9.27 -19.92
N PRO A 19 -2.83 10.45 -20.04
CA PRO A 19 -2.80 11.26 -21.27
C PRO A 19 -1.42 11.88 -21.56
N GLY A 20 -0.48 11.79 -20.62
CA GLY A 20 0.88 12.30 -20.72
C GLY A 20 1.62 12.14 -19.40
N MET A 21 2.85 12.66 -19.33
CA MET A 21 3.63 12.68 -18.10
C MET A 21 2.99 13.64 -17.08
N PRO A 22 2.63 13.18 -15.87
CA PRO A 22 2.03 14.04 -14.85
C PRO A 22 2.95 15.18 -14.43
N ARG A 23 2.37 16.34 -14.19
CA ARG A 23 3.09 17.47 -13.58
C ARG A 23 3.34 17.21 -12.09
N PRO A 24 4.40 17.79 -11.48
CA PRO A 24 4.69 17.62 -10.05
C PRO A 24 3.49 17.93 -9.13
N GLU A 25 2.69 18.94 -9.45
CA GLU A 25 1.50 19.30 -8.67
C GLU A 25 0.40 18.23 -8.75
N GLU A 26 0.30 17.53 -9.88
CA GLU A 26 -0.68 16.45 -10.09
C GLU A 26 -0.26 15.19 -9.35
N LEU A 27 1.05 14.91 -9.30
CA LEU A 27 1.63 13.88 -8.45
C LEU A 27 1.32 14.18 -6.97
N GLY A 28 1.67 15.36 -6.47
CA GLY A 28 1.38 15.74 -5.07
C GLY A 28 -0.11 15.66 -4.71
N ARG A 29 -1.00 16.07 -5.62
CA ARG A 29 -2.46 15.95 -5.43
C ARG A 29 -2.98 14.50 -5.46
N SER A 30 -2.26 13.57 -6.09
CA SER A 30 -2.64 12.16 -6.17
C SER A 30 -2.66 11.49 -4.79
N LEU A 31 -1.81 11.95 -3.85
CA LEU A 31 -1.78 11.47 -2.46
C LEU A 31 -3.14 11.57 -1.76
N LEU A 32 -3.95 12.57 -2.10
CA LEU A 32 -5.30 12.73 -1.54
C LEU A 32 -6.25 11.59 -1.93
N PHE A 33 -5.94 10.85 -3.00
CA PHE A 33 -6.74 9.75 -3.51
C PHE A 33 -6.24 8.38 -3.07
N TYR A 34 -5.13 8.30 -2.31
CA TYR A 34 -4.60 7.01 -1.85
C TYR A 34 -5.62 6.22 -1.03
N PRO A 35 -6.34 6.80 -0.04
CA PRO A 35 -7.42 6.09 0.64
C PRO A 35 -8.47 5.53 -0.31
N LEU A 36 -8.86 6.31 -1.34
CA LEU A 36 -9.84 5.86 -2.34
C LEU A 36 -9.32 4.68 -3.16
N VAL A 37 -8.02 4.65 -3.50
CA VAL A 37 -7.40 3.46 -4.12
C VAL A 37 -7.51 2.26 -3.19
N GLY A 38 -7.36 2.46 -1.87
CA GLY A 38 -7.60 1.41 -0.87
C GLY A 38 -9.05 0.89 -0.91
N VAL A 39 -10.05 1.78 -1.00
CA VAL A 39 -11.46 1.37 -1.19
C VAL A 39 -11.63 0.55 -2.47
N VAL A 40 -11.07 1.00 -3.60
CA VAL A 40 -11.15 0.27 -4.87
C VAL A 40 -10.56 -1.13 -4.74
N PHE A 41 -9.39 -1.25 -4.12
CA PHE A 41 -8.75 -2.55 -3.88
C PHE A 41 -9.60 -3.44 -2.98
N GLY A 42 -10.12 -2.89 -1.89
CA GLY A 42 -10.97 -3.62 -0.97
C GLY A 42 -12.26 -4.13 -1.61
N MET A 43 -12.90 -3.32 -2.44
CA MET A 43 -14.10 -3.72 -3.19
C MET A 43 -13.79 -4.83 -4.21
N LEU A 44 -12.64 -4.74 -4.90
CA LEU A 44 -12.21 -5.80 -5.82
C LEU A 44 -11.93 -7.12 -5.08
N LEU A 45 -11.28 -7.05 -3.91
CA LEU A 45 -11.01 -8.23 -3.09
C LEU A 45 -12.29 -8.83 -2.49
N LEU A 46 -13.24 -8.00 -2.05
CA LEU A 46 -14.56 -8.44 -1.62
C LEU A 46 -15.30 -9.16 -2.74
N GLY A 47 -15.38 -8.53 -3.93
CA GLY A 47 -16.03 -9.13 -5.09
C GLY A 47 -15.38 -10.44 -5.51
N PHE A 48 -14.04 -10.49 -5.56
CA PHE A 48 -13.30 -11.70 -5.88
C PHE A 48 -13.52 -12.79 -4.82
N SER A 49 -13.51 -12.44 -3.53
CA SER A 49 -13.78 -13.38 -2.45
C SER A 49 -15.20 -13.97 -2.54
N ALA A 50 -16.20 -13.16 -2.92
CA ALA A 50 -17.55 -13.63 -3.13
C ALA A 50 -17.67 -14.63 -4.29
N LEU A 51 -16.91 -14.44 -5.38
CA LEU A 51 -16.87 -15.39 -6.51
C LEU A 51 -16.22 -16.74 -6.15
N LEU A 52 -15.44 -16.80 -5.07
CA LEU A 52 -14.79 -18.02 -4.57
C LEU A 52 -15.64 -18.76 -3.54
N SER A 53 -16.90 -18.35 -3.31
CA SER A 53 -17.79 -19.01 -2.36
C SER A 53 -17.92 -20.51 -2.65
N GLY A 54 -17.67 -21.35 -1.64
CA GLY A 54 -17.70 -22.81 -1.77
C GLY A 54 -16.36 -23.47 -2.11
N THR A 55 -15.30 -22.69 -2.35
CA THR A 55 -13.93 -23.24 -2.42
C THR A 55 -13.42 -23.64 -1.03
N PRO A 56 -12.50 -24.61 -0.91
CA PRO A 56 -11.89 -24.97 0.37
C PRO A 56 -11.24 -23.76 1.04
N LEU A 57 -11.46 -23.58 2.35
CA LEU A 57 -11.10 -22.38 3.10
C LEU A 57 -9.65 -21.92 2.91
N MET A 58 -8.68 -22.84 2.99
CA MET A 58 -7.26 -22.51 2.79
C MET A 58 -6.96 -22.06 1.36
N LEU A 59 -7.59 -22.69 0.35
CA LEU A 59 -7.42 -22.30 -1.04
C LEU A 59 -8.06 -20.93 -1.30
N HIS A 60 -9.24 -20.67 -0.73
CA HIS A 60 -9.91 -19.37 -0.80
C HIS A 60 -8.99 -18.25 -0.30
N ALA A 61 -8.44 -18.40 0.91
CA ALA A 61 -7.54 -17.41 1.49
C ALA A 61 -6.27 -17.22 0.65
N ALA A 62 -5.69 -18.29 0.10
CA ALA A 62 -4.50 -18.24 -0.74
C ALA A 62 -4.76 -17.50 -2.06
N LEU A 63 -5.92 -17.73 -2.68
CA LEU A 63 -6.33 -17.05 -3.91
C LEU A 63 -6.60 -15.56 -3.67
N VAL A 64 -7.28 -15.20 -2.59
CA VAL A 64 -7.52 -13.79 -2.22
C VAL A 64 -6.21 -13.06 -1.93
N LEU A 65 -5.28 -13.69 -1.19
CA LEU A 65 -3.95 -13.12 -0.96
C LEU A 65 -3.19 -12.92 -2.28
N SER A 66 -3.21 -13.93 -3.15
CA SER A 66 -2.54 -13.86 -4.46
C SER A 66 -3.11 -12.73 -5.32
N ALA A 67 -4.44 -12.60 -5.37
CA ALA A 67 -5.10 -11.51 -6.06
C ALA A 67 -4.71 -10.14 -5.49
N TRP A 68 -4.61 -10.00 -4.16
CA TRP A 68 -4.15 -8.77 -3.53
C TRP A 68 -2.71 -8.43 -3.95
N VAL A 69 -1.79 -9.38 -3.84
CA VAL A 69 -0.37 -9.15 -4.20
C VAL A 69 -0.27 -8.74 -5.67
N LEU A 70 -0.93 -9.47 -6.58
CA LEU A 70 -0.96 -9.17 -8.00
C LEU A 70 -1.54 -7.79 -8.28
N LEU A 71 -2.69 -7.45 -7.68
CA LEU A 71 -3.35 -6.15 -7.85
C LEU A 71 -2.48 -4.98 -7.40
N SER A 72 -1.66 -5.18 -6.36
CA SER A 72 -0.73 -4.16 -5.86
C SER A 72 0.58 -4.04 -6.65
N GLY A 73 0.87 -5.00 -7.53
CA GLY A 73 2.14 -5.09 -8.27
C GLY A 73 3.37 -5.31 -7.38
N GLY A 74 3.19 -5.67 -6.10
CA GLY A 74 4.31 -5.95 -5.19
C GLY A 74 5.08 -4.72 -4.68
N LEU A 75 4.79 -3.50 -5.14
CA LEU A 75 5.53 -2.27 -4.77
C LEU A 75 5.69 -2.07 -3.25
N HIS A 76 4.68 -2.46 -2.47
CA HIS A 76 4.70 -2.30 -1.01
C HIS A 76 5.50 -3.40 -0.32
N LEU A 77 5.56 -4.59 -0.93
CA LEU A 77 6.38 -5.69 -0.45
C LEU A 77 7.86 -5.39 -0.76
N ASP A 78 8.14 -4.86 -1.94
CA ASP A 78 9.47 -4.38 -2.34
C ASP A 78 10.00 -3.33 -1.36
N GLY A 79 9.24 -2.25 -1.14
CA GLY A 79 9.64 -1.23 -0.16
C GLY A 79 9.75 -1.74 1.28
N LEU A 80 8.99 -2.77 1.66
CA LEU A 80 9.12 -3.42 2.97
C LEU A 80 10.41 -4.26 3.07
N ALA A 81 10.76 -5.00 2.02
CA ALA A 81 12.00 -5.75 1.92
C ALA A 81 13.21 -4.82 2.01
N ASP A 82 13.25 -3.77 1.20
CA ASP A 82 14.31 -2.76 1.20
C ASP A 82 14.48 -2.12 2.57
N SER A 83 13.36 -1.78 3.21
CA SER A 83 13.38 -1.16 4.53
C SER A 83 13.89 -2.11 5.61
N ALA A 84 13.51 -3.40 5.55
CA ALA A 84 13.93 -4.39 6.53
C ALA A 84 15.43 -4.67 6.44
N ASP A 85 15.95 -4.87 5.24
CA ASP A 85 17.39 -5.08 5.02
C ASP A 85 18.19 -3.84 5.40
N ALA A 86 17.75 -2.64 5.02
CA ALA A 86 18.46 -1.42 5.33
C ALA A 86 18.41 -1.04 6.81
N TRP A 87 17.32 -1.39 7.51
CA TRP A 87 17.19 -1.19 8.95
C TRP A 87 18.22 -2.03 9.73
N LEU A 88 18.32 -3.33 9.41
CA LEU A 88 19.28 -4.22 10.10
C LEU A 88 20.71 -4.04 9.59
N GLY A 89 20.91 -3.89 8.29
CA GLY A 89 22.23 -3.77 7.68
C GLY A 89 22.88 -2.39 7.81
N GLY A 90 22.10 -1.35 8.11
CA GLY A 90 22.60 0.01 8.31
C GLY A 90 23.25 0.25 9.67
N PHE A 91 22.96 -0.59 10.67
CA PHE A 91 23.50 -0.48 12.04
C PHE A 91 23.35 0.92 12.66
N GLY A 92 22.26 1.61 12.35
CA GLY A 92 21.98 2.97 12.83
C GLY A 92 22.70 4.09 12.07
N ASP A 93 23.55 3.77 11.09
CA ASP A 93 24.15 4.76 10.20
C ASP A 93 23.21 5.12 9.04
N ARG A 94 22.85 6.41 8.97
CA ARG A 94 21.88 6.91 8.00
C ARG A 94 22.35 6.73 6.55
N GLU A 95 23.61 7.02 6.26
CA GLU A 95 24.12 6.97 4.89
C GLU A 95 24.17 5.52 4.41
N ARG A 96 24.64 4.60 5.25
CA ARG A 96 24.66 3.17 5.00
C ARG A 96 23.25 2.60 4.82
N THR A 97 22.28 2.94 5.67
CA THR A 97 20.87 2.55 5.47
C THR A 97 20.37 2.99 4.09
N LEU A 98 20.60 4.25 3.70
CA LEU A 98 20.16 4.78 2.41
C LEU A 98 20.89 4.15 1.22
N GLN A 99 22.13 3.69 1.40
CA GLN A 99 22.87 2.94 0.38
C GLN A 99 22.29 1.53 0.20
N ILE A 100 21.97 0.83 1.30
CA ILE A 100 21.37 -0.51 1.25
C ILE A 100 19.98 -0.46 0.60
N MET A 101 19.15 0.53 0.92
CA MET A 101 17.84 0.71 0.26
C MET A 101 17.92 0.96 -1.27
N LYS A 102 19.12 1.20 -1.82
CA LYS A 102 19.33 1.36 -3.27
C LYS A 102 19.92 0.11 -3.92
N ASP A 103 20.40 -0.84 -3.12
CA ASP A 103 20.92 -2.11 -3.65
C ASP A 103 19.72 -2.93 -4.16
N PRO A 104 19.70 -3.33 -5.45
CA PRO A 104 18.61 -4.15 -5.98
C PRO A 104 18.60 -5.58 -5.42
N ARG A 105 19.59 -5.98 -4.61
CA ARG A 105 19.66 -7.31 -4.03
C ARG A 105 18.93 -7.37 -2.69
N SER A 106 18.05 -8.35 -2.55
CA SER A 106 17.44 -8.69 -1.27
C SER A 106 18.33 -9.62 -0.45
N GLY A 107 18.52 -9.28 0.82
CA GLY A 107 19.18 -10.08 1.82
C GLY A 107 18.23 -11.09 2.50
N PRO A 108 18.77 -11.95 3.39
CA PRO A 108 17.95 -12.91 4.14
C PRO A 108 16.87 -12.26 5.01
N ILE A 109 17.12 -11.05 5.52
CA ILE A 109 16.17 -10.32 6.38
C ILE A 109 14.95 -9.88 5.58
N ALA A 110 15.12 -9.34 4.38
CA ALA A 110 14.02 -9.07 3.46
C ALA A 110 13.17 -10.32 3.24
N VAL A 111 13.79 -11.46 2.90
CA VAL A 111 13.07 -12.71 2.64
C VAL A 111 12.27 -13.16 3.86
N VAL A 112 12.90 -13.21 5.04
CA VAL A 112 12.22 -13.61 6.29
C VAL A 112 11.05 -12.66 6.59
N THR A 113 11.25 -11.35 6.43
CA THR A 113 10.21 -10.33 6.68
C THR A 113 9.02 -10.52 5.74
N LEU A 114 9.26 -10.73 4.45
CA LEU A 114 8.21 -10.96 3.46
C LEU A 114 7.43 -12.25 3.74
N VAL A 115 8.13 -13.34 4.08
CA VAL A 115 7.50 -14.62 4.44
C VAL A 115 6.58 -14.43 5.66
N LEU A 116 7.08 -13.81 6.74
CA LEU A 116 6.29 -13.58 7.95
C LEU A 116 5.06 -12.70 7.68
N VAL A 117 5.21 -11.61 6.91
CA VAL A 117 4.08 -10.72 6.61
C VAL A 117 3.05 -11.37 5.69
N LEU A 118 3.48 -12.15 4.69
CA LEU A 118 2.54 -12.86 3.81
C LEU A 118 1.81 -13.98 4.56
N LEU A 119 2.50 -14.70 5.46
CA LEU A 119 1.87 -15.69 6.34
C LEU A 119 0.85 -15.06 7.28
N LEU A 120 1.18 -13.92 7.90
CA LEU A 120 0.24 -13.18 8.75
C LEU A 120 -0.97 -12.70 7.95
N LYS A 121 -0.77 -12.18 6.73
CA LYS A 121 -1.89 -11.79 5.85
C LYS A 121 -2.76 -12.98 5.48
N PHE A 122 -2.16 -14.12 5.13
CA PHE A 122 -2.89 -15.34 4.83
C PHE A 122 -3.75 -15.78 6.02
N ALA A 123 -3.15 -15.87 7.20
CA ALA A 123 -3.84 -16.26 8.43
C ALA A 123 -4.97 -15.29 8.78
N ALA A 124 -4.76 -13.98 8.61
CA ALA A 124 -5.78 -12.96 8.83
C ALA A 124 -6.94 -13.10 7.84
N ILE A 125 -6.66 -13.31 6.54
CA ILE A 125 -7.71 -13.54 5.53
C ILE A 125 -8.51 -14.80 5.85
N LEU A 126 -7.84 -15.89 6.24
CA LEU A 126 -8.47 -17.13 6.66
C LEU A 126 -9.47 -16.87 7.80
N ALA A 127 -9.03 -16.18 8.86
CA ALA A 127 -9.86 -15.84 10.01
C ALA A 127 -11.04 -14.92 9.65
N LEU A 128 -10.86 -13.97 8.72
CA LEU A 128 -11.93 -13.11 8.24
C LEU A 128 -12.99 -13.88 7.45
N ILE A 129 -12.58 -14.84 6.62
CA ILE A 129 -13.51 -15.69 5.87
C ILE A 129 -14.30 -16.59 6.83
N GLU A 130 -13.61 -17.24 7.77
CA GLU A 130 -14.21 -18.15 8.76
C GLU A 130 -15.20 -17.43 9.69
N SER A 131 -14.88 -16.21 10.10
CA SER A 131 -15.77 -15.37 10.93
C SER A 131 -16.87 -14.66 10.13
N HIS A 132 -16.95 -14.85 8.82
CA HIS A 132 -17.83 -14.11 7.91
C HIS A 132 -17.68 -12.58 7.97
N SER A 133 -16.55 -12.08 8.53
CA SER A 133 -16.24 -10.66 8.68
C SER A 133 -15.56 -10.13 7.42
N SER A 134 -16.31 -10.11 6.31
CA SER A 134 -15.77 -9.70 5.01
C SER A 134 -15.29 -8.25 4.97
N ILE A 135 -15.80 -7.38 5.85
CA ILE A 135 -15.44 -5.94 5.92
C ILE A 135 -13.94 -5.72 6.14
N GLY A 136 -13.24 -6.66 6.78
CA GLY A 136 -11.78 -6.59 6.95
C GLY A 136 -11.02 -6.54 5.61
N LEU A 137 -11.56 -7.17 4.55
CA LEU A 137 -10.98 -7.12 3.20
C LEU A 137 -11.10 -5.73 2.57
N LEU A 138 -12.04 -4.89 3.04
CA LEU A 138 -12.17 -3.49 2.64
C LEU A 138 -11.29 -2.57 3.49
N LEU A 139 -11.37 -2.72 4.81
CA LEU A 139 -10.68 -1.84 5.75
C LEU A 139 -9.16 -1.96 5.66
N ALA A 140 -8.63 -3.16 5.48
CA ALA A 140 -7.18 -3.35 5.49
C ALA A 140 -6.45 -2.63 4.32
N PRO A 141 -6.91 -2.72 3.04
CA PRO A 141 -6.38 -1.87 1.98
C PRO A 141 -6.61 -0.37 2.22
N LEU A 142 -7.79 0.04 2.69
CA LEU A 142 -8.12 1.44 3.00
C LEU A 142 -7.12 2.05 4.00
N ILE A 143 -6.94 1.38 5.14
CA ILE A 143 -6.00 1.80 6.20
C ILE A 143 -4.57 1.81 5.65
N GLY A 144 -4.16 0.74 4.95
CA GLY A 144 -2.82 0.66 4.39
C GLY A 144 -2.50 1.78 3.40
N ARG A 145 -3.47 2.20 2.57
CA ARG A 145 -3.28 3.32 1.64
C ARG A 145 -3.34 4.68 2.33
N ALA A 146 -4.18 4.83 3.34
CA ALA A 146 -4.25 6.06 4.14
C ALA A 146 -2.97 6.29 4.97
N ALA A 147 -2.35 5.22 5.47
CA ALA A 147 -1.11 5.30 6.23
C ALA A 147 0.02 5.98 5.44
N MET A 148 0.11 5.75 4.13
CA MET A 148 1.10 6.44 3.27
C MET A 148 0.90 7.95 3.25
N LEU A 149 -0.34 8.43 3.13
CA LEU A 149 -0.65 9.85 3.23
C LEU A 149 -0.24 10.40 4.62
N GLY A 150 -0.49 9.64 5.68
CA GLY A 150 -0.04 9.96 7.03
C GLY A 150 1.49 10.12 7.13
N LEU A 151 2.25 9.21 6.53
CA LEU A 151 3.71 9.29 6.49
C LEU A 151 4.17 10.56 5.77
N PHE A 152 3.67 10.86 4.56
CA PHE A 152 4.05 12.10 3.85
C PHE A 152 3.68 13.40 4.61
N LEU A 153 2.64 13.36 5.45
CA LEU A 153 2.25 14.50 6.27
C LEU A 153 3.10 14.64 7.54
N GLY A 154 3.58 13.52 8.09
CA GLY A 154 4.20 13.43 9.42
C GLY A 154 5.72 13.26 9.41
N THR A 155 6.33 12.87 8.29
CA THR A 155 7.78 12.63 8.21
C THR A 155 8.45 13.49 7.14
N PRO A 156 9.70 13.94 7.37
CA PRO A 156 10.48 14.63 6.36
C PRO A 156 10.95 13.65 5.28
N TYR A 157 10.82 14.03 4.02
CA TYR A 157 11.37 13.25 2.91
C TYR A 157 12.88 13.42 2.82
N VAL A 158 13.62 12.33 2.70
CA VAL A 158 15.09 12.33 2.88
C VAL A 158 15.90 12.12 1.61
N ARG A 159 15.28 11.74 0.49
CA ARG A 159 15.98 11.35 -0.75
C ARG A 159 15.83 12.42 -1.84
N SER A 160 16.91 13.12 -2.18
CA SER A 160 16.91 14.00 -3.36
C SER A 160 16.79 13.19 -4.66
N GLY A 161 16.00 13.70 -5.61
CA GLY A 161 15.75 13.08 -6.92
C GLY A 161 14.93 11.79 -6.88
N GLY A 162 14.38 11.40 -5.72
CA GLY A 162 13.57 10.20 -5.61
C GLY A 162 12.14 10.38 -6.14
N LEU A 163 11.49 9.27 -6.51
CA LEU A 163 10.10 9.25 -6.98
C LEU A 163 9.12 9.91 -5.98
N GLY A 164 9.45 9.83 -4.68
CA GLY A 164 8.67 10.44 -3.60
C GLY A 164 8.88 11.95 -3.43
N GLN A 165 9.85 12.57 -4.10
CA GLN A 165 10.17 13.98 -3.87
C GLN A 165 9.03 14.89 -4.33
N ALA A 166 8.60 14.74 -5.58
CA ALA A 166 7.49 15.53 -6.13
C ALA A 166 6.19 15.31 -5.33
N LEU A 167 5.97 14.09 -4.82
CA LEU A 167 4.85 13.77 -3.95
C LEU A 167 4.91 14.56 -2.63
N ALA A 168 6.06 14.58 -1.97
CA ALA A 168 6.26 15.27 -0.70
C ALA A 168 6.21 16.81 -0.83
N ASP A 169 6.85 17.34 -1.86
CA ASP A 169 7.00 18.78 -2.07
C ASP A 169 5.68 19.44 -2.49
N HIS A 170 4.87 18.74 -3.29
CA HIS A 170 3.60 19.26 -3.81
C HIS A 170 2.35 18.70 -3.11
N LEU A 171 2.49 18.01 -1.96
CA LEU A 171 1.35 17.56 -1.16
C LEU A 171 0.57 18.76 -0.60
N PRO A 172 -0.71 18.96 -0.96
CA PRO A 172 -1.56 19.94 -0.28
C PRO A 172 -1.87 19.49 1.15
N ARG A 173 -1.04 19.93 2.12
CA ARG A 173 -1.07 19.46 3.51
C ARG A 173 -2.42 19.68 4.23
N GLY A 174 -3.07 20.83 4.03
CA GLY A 174 -4.39 21.13 4.64
C GLY A 174 -5.48 20.13 4.20
N PRO A 175 -5.75 19.99 2.89
CA PRO A 175 -6.59 18.93 2.35
C PRO A 175 -6.16 17.51 2.78
N GLY A 176 -4.86 17.22 2.79
CA GLY A 176 -4.32 15.92 3.20
C GLY A 176 -4.73 15.53 4.62
N ARG A 177 -4.61 16.45 5.59
CA ARG A 177 -5.05 16.22 6.97
C ARG A 177 -6.56 15.95 7.06
N ARG A 178 -7.37 16.68 6.30
CA ARG A 178 -8.83 16.47 6.26
C ARG A 178 -9.20 15.11 5.69
N VAL A 179 -8.56 14.69 4.59
CA VAL A 179 -8.75 13.37 3.99
C VAL A 179 -8.35 12.26 4.97
N LEU A 180 -7.22 12.41 5.65
CA LEU A 180 -6.75 11.43 6.63
C LEU A 180 -7.73 11.30 7.81
N ALA A 181 -8.20 12.43 8.35
CA ALA A 181 -9.19 12.45 9.43
C ALA A 181 -10.53 11.84 9.00
N ALA A 182 -11.04 12.21 7.83
CA ALA A 182 -12.27 11.64 7.27
C ALA A 182 -12.14 10.12 7.05
N THR A 183 -10.98 9.67 6.58
CA THR A 183 -10.70 8.23 6.40
C THR A 183 -10.67 7.50 7.74
N ALA A 184 -10.03 8.07 8.76
CA ALA A 184 -10.00 7.48 10.10
C ALA A 184 -11.42 7.35 10.70
N ILE A 185 -12.24 8.40 10.57
CA ILE A 185 -13.64 8.38 11.00
C ILE A 185 -14.42 7.29 10.23
N ALA A 186 -14.26 7.23 8.91
CA ALA A 186 -14.91 6.21 8.09
C ALA A 186 -14.52 4.78 8.51
N CYS A 187 -13.23 4.54 8.80
CA CYS A 187 -12.79 3.23 9.31
C CYS A 187 -13.45 2.87 10.64
N VAL A 188 -13.59 3.82 11.57
CA VAL A 188 -14.26 3.59 12.86
C VAL A 188 -15.75 3.34 12.69
N LEU A 189 -16.42 4.00 11.75
CA LEU A 189 -17.85 3.81 11.50
C LEU A 189 -18.17 2.50 10.77
N LEU A 190 -17.20 1.93 10.05
CA LEU A 190 -17.35 0.70 9.28
C LEU A 190 -16.89 -0.56 10.04
N ALA A 191 -16.12 -0.41 11.10
CA ALA A 191 -15.61 -1.50 11.94
C ALA A 191 -16.61 -1.91 13.02
#